data_AF-A0A833D702-F1
#
_entry.id   AF-A0A833D702-F1
#
_cell.length_a   1.000
_cell.length_b   1.000
_cell.length_c   1.000
_cell.angle_alpha   90.00
_cell.angle_beta   90.00
_cell.angle_gamma   90.00
#
_symmetry.space_group_name_H-M   'P 1'
#
loop_
_entity.id
_entity.type
_entity.pdbx_description
1 polymer ?
#
loop_
_entity_poly.entity_id
_entity_poly.type
_entity_poly.pdbx_seq_one_letter_code
_entity_poly.pdbx_strand_id
1 'polypeptide(L)'
;VTASAEPHWSQVAWRARQLRLPAAKAIAAKGGVVGLWALKQDVGDTPAAYAERLAGLADLIGEDNAAIGTDINGLGRNGVLNSYADVALVIQHWRDRKMLPARLQKLAIGNFARVLKAALKPA
;
A
#
# COMPACT_ATOMS: atom_id res chain seq x y z
N VAL A 1 1.40 4.53 -6.41
CA VAL A 1 1.99 5.90 -6.48
C VAL A 1 2.90 5.94 -7.69
N THR A 2 2.80 6.97 -8.52
CA THR A 2 3.65 7.14 -9.70
C THR A 2 4.65 8.27 -9.47
N ALA A 3 5.90 8.02 -9.86
CA ALA A 3 6.99 9.00 -9.84
C ALA A 3 7.29 9.59 -11.22
N SER A 4 6.73 9.04 -12.32
CA SER A 4 7.12 9.38 -13.69
C SER A 4 5.97 9.94 -14.53
N ALA A 5 4.89 9.17 -14.73
CA ALA A 5 3.77 9.59 -15.55
C ALA A 5 2.69 10.29 -14.71
N GLU A 6 2.21 11.47 -15.15
CA GLU A 6 1.05 12.10 -14.54
C GLU A 6 -0.23 11.27 -14.79
N PRO A 7 -0.98 10.93 -13.72
CA PRO A 7 -2.35 10.47 -13.83
C PRO A 7 -3.21 11.50 -14.55
N HIS A 8 -3.91 11.06 -15.59
CA HIS A 8 -4.83 11.87 -16.37
C HIS A 8 -6.13 11.10 -16.64
N TRP A 9 -7.27 11.80 -16.62
CA TRP A 9 -8.60 11.17 -16.67
C TRP A 9 -8.88 10.36 -17.95
N SER A 10 -8.20 10.69 -19.06
CA SER A 10 -8.32 9.96 -20.33
C SER A 10 -7.49 8.68 -20.40
N GLN A 11 -6.65 8.40 -19.40
CA GLN A 11 -5.90 7.15 -19.31
C GLN A 11 -6.80 6.00 -18.83
N VAL A 12 -6.35 4.77 -19.04
CA VAL A 12 -6.98 3.61 -18.41
C VAL A 12 -7.14 3.82 -16.90
N ALA A 13 -8.29 3.40 -16.36
CA ALA A 13 -8.75 3.79 -15.03
C ALA A 13 -7.70 3.60 -13.92
N TRP A 14 -6.92 2.52 -13.97
CA TRP A 14 -5.93 2.27 -12.94
C TRP A 14 -4.77 3.26 -12.94
N ARG A 15 -4.36 3.79 -14.10
CA ARG A 15 -3.35 4.85 -14.20
C ARG A 15 -3.92 6.19 -13.76
N ALA A 16 -5.13 6.50 -14.21
CA ALA A 16 -5.84 7.73 -13.85
C ALA A 16 -6.08 7.86 -12.34
N ARG A 17 -6.23 6.74 -11.61
CA ARG A 17 -6.48 6.70 -10.16
C ARG A 17 -5.23 6.68 -9.30
N GLN A 18 -4.03 6.64 -9.88
CA GLN A 18 -2.81 6.66 -9.05
C GLN A 18 -2.61 8.03 -8.41
N LEU A 19 -2.02 8.05 -7.21
CA LEU A 19 -1.49 9.28 -6.63
C LEU A 19 -0.14 9.62 -7.27
N ARG A 20 0.05 10.91 -7.57
CA ARG A 20 1.38 11.49 -7.87
C ARG A 20 2.24 11.46 -6.60
N LEU A 21 3.54 11.29 -6.75
CA LEU A 21 4.47 11.28 -5.59
C LEU A 21 4.36 12.54 -4.70
N PRO A 22 4.26 13.78 -5.22
CA PRO A 22 4.06 14.95 -4.37
C PRO A 22 2.77 14.89 -3.54
N ALA A 23 1.68 14.40 -4.12
CA ALA A 23 0.40 14.24 -3.39
C ALA A 23 0.51 13.18 -2.29
N ALA A 24 1.17 12.05 -2.57
CA ALA A 24 1.42 11.01 -1.56
C ALA A 24 2.31 11.52 -0.41
N LYS A 25 3.35 12.31 -0.73
CA LYS A 25 4.19 12.97 0.27
C LYS A 25 3.44 14.04 1.07
N ALA A 26 2.50 14.76 0.45
CA ALA A 26 1.66 15.72 1.17
C ALA A 26 0.75 15.02 2.20
N ILE A 27 0.18 13.86 1.84
CA ILE A 27 -0.56 13.00 2.79
C ILE A 27 0.36 12.56 3.94
N ALA A 28 1.56 12.08 3.63
CA ALA A 28 2.54 11.65 4.63
C ALA A 28 2.95 12.78 5.58
N ALA A 29 3.21 13.99 5.06
CA ALA A 29 3.59 15.16 5.84
C ALA A 29 2.53 15.62 6.84
N LYS A 30 1.26 15.27 6.62
CA LYS A 30 0.16 15.49 7.57
C LYS A 30 -0.05 14.34 8.55
N GLY A 31 0.87 13.36 8.56
CA GLY A 31 0.78 12.15 9.38
C GLY A 31 -0.18 11.10 8.82
N GLY A 32 -0.62 11.24 7.57
CA GLY A 32 -1.53 10.29 6.92
C GLY A 32 -0.88 8.96 6.54
N VAL A 33 -1.64 8.12 5.85
CA VAL A 33 -1.20 6.81 5.35
C VAL A 33 -1.77 6.57 3.95
N VAL A 34 -0.98 5.93 3.07
CA VAL A 34 -1.39 5.53 1.72
C VAL A 34 -1.41 4.01 1.63
N GLY A 35 -2.58 3.46 1.29
CA GLY A 35 -2.76 2.04 1.02
C GLY A 35 -2.29 1.67 -0.39
N LEU A 36 -1.50 0.60 -0.54
CA LEU A 36 -1.14 0.09 -1.86
C LEU A 36 -2.26 -0.78 -2.42
N TRP A 37 -2.85 -0.36 -3.54
CA TRP A 37 -3.88 -1.11 -4.27
C TRP A 37 -3.32 -2.41 -4.87
N ALA A 38 -3.92 -3.56 -4.57
CA ALA A 38 -3.40 -4.88 -4.95
C ALA A 38 -3.70 -5.29 -6.41
N LEU A 39 -3.60 -4.33 -7.33
CA LEU A 39 -3.88 -4.53 -8.75
C LEU A 39 -2.65 -5.11 -9.48
N LYS A 40 -2.81 -6.27 -10.12
CA LYS A 40 -1.71 -7.00 -10.80
C LYS A 40 -0.88 -6.12 -11.74
N GLN A 41 -1.54 -5.25 -12.51
CA GLN A 41 -0.89 -4.36 -13.48
C GLN A 41 0.08 -3.33 -12.86
N ASP A 42 -0.04 -3.04 -11.56
CA ASP A 42 0.85 -2.09 -10.84
C ASP A 42 1.86 -2.82 -9.92
N VAL A 43 1.46 -3.96 -9.35
CA VAL A 43 2.21 -4.60 -8.25
C VAL A 43 2.81 -5.96 -8.61
N GLY A 44 2.48 -6.51 -9.78
CA GLY A 44 2.86 -7.86 -10.21
C GLY A 44 1.85 -8.94 -9.82
N ASP A 45 2.16 -10.20 -10.17
CA ASP A 45 1.20 -11.30 -10.15
C ASP A 45 1.24 -12.19 -8.90
N THR A 46 2.07 -11.87 -7.90
CA THR A 46 2.22 -12.68 -6.68
C THR A 46 2.10 -11.86 -5.39
N PRO A 47 1.72 -12.49 -4.25
CA PRO A 47 1.77 -11.83 -2.95
C PRO A 47 3.17 -11.29 -2.59
N ALA A 48 4.23 -11.99 -3.01
CA ALA A 48 5.60 -11.52 -2.84
C ALA A 48 5.88 -10.23 -3.64
N ALA A 49 5.40 -10.12 -4.88
CA ALA A 49 5.54 -8.92 -5.68
C ALA A 49 4.80 -7.72 -5.05
N TYR A 50 3.59 -7.96 -4.51
CA TYR A 50 2.87 -6.96 -3.71
C TYR A 50 3.67 -6.53 -2.48
N ALA A 51 4.26 -7.49 -1.75
CA ALA A 51 5.05 -7.23 -0.54
C ALA A 51 6.25 -6.32 -0.83
N GLU A 52 6.99 -6.60 -1.90
CA GLU A 52 8.13 -5.78 -2.33
C GLU A 52 7.68 -4.40 -2.82
N ARG A 53 6.58 -4.33 -3.58
CA ARG A 53 6.02 -3.05 -4.03
C ARG A 53 5.56 -2.17 -2.88
N LEU A 54 4.98 -2.75 -1.83
CA LEU A 54 4.55 -2.02 -0.63
C LEU A 54 5.76 -1.56 0.20
N ALA A 55 6.81 -2.39 0.33
CA ALA A 55 8.05 -1.95 0.95
C ALA A 55 8.69 -0.78 0.18
N GLY A 56 8.72 -0.84 -1.15
CA GLY A 56 9.20 0.25 -2.00
C GLY A 56 8.33 1.51 -1.92
N LEU A 57 7.01 1.37 -1.78
CA LEU A 57 6.14 2.51 -1.49
C LEU A 57 6.55 3.20 -0.18
N ALA A 58 6.77 2.40 0.87
CA ALA A 58 7.22 2.91 2.17
C ALA A 58 8.56 3.66 2.06
N ASP A 59 9.50 3.18 1.23
CA ASP A 59 10.77 3.88 0.99
C ASP A 59 10.59 5.23 0.29
N LEU A 60 9.55 5.36 -0.56
CA LEU A 60 9.28 6.59 -1.30
C LEU A 60 8.60 7.68 -0.46
N ILE A 61 7.71 7.30 0.47
CA ILE A 61 6.84 8.24 1.19
C ILE A 61 7.07 8.27 2.71
N GLY A 62 7.93 7.39 3.23
CA GLY A 62 8.18 7.22 4.66
C GLY A 62 7.59 5.93 5.20
N GLU A 63 8.35 5.23 6.04
CA GLU A 63 7.95 3.93 6.60
C GLU A 63 6.71 3.99 7.50
N ASP A 64 6.38 5.17 8.03
CA ASP A 64 5.20 5.41 8.86
C ASP A 64 3.93 5.72 8.03
N ASN A 65 4.04 5.78 6.70
CA ASN A 65 3.01 6.36 5.84
C ASN A 65 2.51 5.42 4.74
N ALA A 66 2.95 4.15 4.72
CA ALA A 66 2.45 3.13 3.81
C ALA A 66 1.68 2.02 4.55
N ALA A 67 0.67 1.44 3.90
CA ALA A 67 -0.12 0.34 4.46
C ALA A 67 -0.66 -0.61 3.37
N ILE A 68 -1.16 -1.77 3.81
CA ILE A 68 -1.89 -2.72 2.97
C ILE A 68 -3.23 -2.09 2.53
N GLY A 69 -3.54 -2.17 1.24
CA GLY A 69 -4.79 -1.68 0.63
C GLY A 69 -5.32 -2.65 -0.42
N THR A 70 -5.89 -3.78 0.02
CA THR A 70 -6.09 -4.93 -0.87
C THR A 70 -7.16 -4.74 -1.93
N ASP A 71 -8.27 -4.10 -1.58
CA ASP A 71 -9.49 -4.10 -2.41
C ASP A 71 -9.97 -5.53 -2.75
N ILE A 72 -9.85 -6.44 -1.76
CA ILE A 72 -10.42 -7.80 -1.82
C ILE A 72 -11.92 -7.69 -2.14
N ASN A 73 -12.40 -8.53 -3.05
CA ASN A 73 -13.73 -8.51 -3.66
C ASN A 73 -14.02 -7.35 -4.61
N GLY A 74 -13.19 -6.29 -4.65
CA GLY A 74 -13.34 -5.18 -5.62
C GLY A 74 -12.59 -5.41 -6.94
N LEU A 75 -11.47 -6.13 -6.90
CA LEU A 75 -10.59 -6.30 -8.07
C LEU A 75 -10.91 -7.51 -8.97
N GLY A 76 -11.72 -8.46 -8.48
CA GLY A 76 -12.00 -9.72 -9.17
C GLY A 76 -10.72 -10.40 -9.67
N ARG A 77 -10.71 -10.87 -10.93
CA ARG A 77 -9.56 -11.56 -11.54
C ARG A 77 -8.26 -10.72 -11.63
N ASN A 78 -8.37 -9.40 -11.49
CA ASN A 78 -7.24 -8.46 -11.59
C ASN A 78 -6.52 -8.25 -10.24
N GLY A 79 -7.07 -8.78 -9.14
CA GLY A 79 -6.45 -8.70 -7.82
C GLY A 79 -5.36 -9.74 -7.64
N VAL A 80 -4.24 -9.33 -7.02
CA VAL A 80 -3.17 -10.26 -6.62
C VAL A 80 -3.42 -10.90 -5.25
N LEU A 81 -4.17 -10.21 -4.37
CA LEU A 81 -4.61 -10.72 -3.08
C LEU A 81 -6.12 -10.92 -3.15
N ASN A 82 -6.57 -12.17 -3.11
CA ASN A 82 -7.99 -12.54 -3.26
C ASN A 82 -8.60 -13.09 -1.97
N SER A 83 -7.77 -13.34 -0.96
CA SER A 83 -8.17 -13.82 0.35
C SER A 83 -7.24 -13.28 1.45
N TYR A 84 -7.66 -13.42 2.71
CA TYR A 84 -6.79 -13.12 3.84
C TYR A 84 -5.61 -14.10 3.97
N ALA A 85 -5.72 -15.30 3.38
CA ALA A 85 -4.58 -16.21 3.28
C ALA A 85 -3.47 -15.62 2.39
N ASP A 86 -3.83 -14.93 1.30
CA ASP A 86 -2.84 -14.23 0.47
C ASP A 86 -2.17 -13.09 1.23
N VAL A 87 -2.92 -12.37 2.09
CA VAL A 87 -2.34 -11.35 2.97
C VAL A 87 -1.34 -11.97 3.95
N ALA A 88 -1.62 -13.17 4.48
CA ALA A 88 -0.66 -13.87 5.32
C ALA A 88 0.63 -14.21 4.57
N LEU A 89 0.57 -14.53 3.27
CA LEU A 89 1.75 -14.77 2.43
C LEU A 89 2.60 -13.50 2.24
N VAL A 90 1.99 -12.32 2.18
CA VAL A 90 2.73 -11.03 2.19
C VAL A 90 3.57 -10.90 3.47
N ILE A 91 2.97 -11.20 4.61
CA ILE A 91 3.65 -11.14 5.91
C ILE A 91 4.75 -12.21 6.00
N GLN A 92 4.46 -13.44 5.55
CA GLN A 92 5.42 -14.53 5.49
C GLN A 92 6.65 -14.13 4.68
N HIS A 93 6.43 -13.57 3.49
CA HIS A 93 7.51 -13.10 2.63
C HIS A 93 8.42 -12.09 3.33
N TRP A 94 7.88 -11.07 4.00
CA TRP A 94 8.70 -10.12 4.75
C TRP A 94 9.46 -10.78 5.92
N ARG A 95 8.88 -11.78 6.59
CA ARG A 95 9.58 -12.53 7.64
C ARG A 95 10.75 -13.33 7.08
N ASP A 96 10.55 -14.03 5.97
CA ASP A 96 11.59 -14.83 5.32
C ASP A 96 12.75 -13.95 4.83
N ARG A 97 12.43 -12.72 4.41
CA ARG A 97 13.39 -11.68 4.05
C ARG A 97 14.04 -10.99 5.26
N LYS A 98 13.71 -11.42 6.48
CA LYS A 98 14.23 -10.86 7.75
C LYS A 98 14.00 -9.35 7.86
N MET A 99 12.85 -8.87 7.37
CA MET A 99 12.45 -7.48 7.57
C MET A 99 12.44 -7.16 9.07
N LEU A 100 12.95 -5.99 9.44
CA LEU A 100 12.97 -5.53 10.83
C LEU A 100 11.56 -5.62 11.44
N PRO A 101 11.39 -6.22 12.64
CA PRO A 101 10.08 -6.43 13.24
C PRO A 101 9.24 -5.15 13.37
N ALA A 102 9.89 -4.03 13.73
CA ALA A 102 9.23 -2.73 13.83
C ALA A 102 8.66 -2.26 12.49
N ARG A 103 9.43 -2.40 11.40
CA ARG A 103 8.98 -2.05 10.05
C ARG A 103 7.84 -2.95 9.58
N LEU A 104 7.96 -4.26 9.82
CA LEU A 104 6.90 -5.21 9.51
C LEU A 104 5.60 -4.83 10.23
N GLN A 105 5.66 -4.56 11.53
CA GLN A 105 4.49 -4.16 12.32
C GLN A 105 3.85 -2.87 11.79
N LYS A 106 4.67 -1.86 11.44
CA LYS A 106 4.20 -0.59 10.87
C LYS A 106 3.40 -0.82 9.58
N LEU A 107 3.98 -1.55 8.62
CA LEU A 107 3.36 -1.79 7.32
C LEU A 107 2.15 -2.73 7.38
N ALA A 108 2.20 -3.74 8.25
CA ALA A 108 1.13 -4.73 8.38
C ALA A 108 -0.15 -4.14 8.99
N ILE A 109 -0.02 -3.25 9.99
CA ILE A 109 -1.18 -2.68 10.69
C ILE A 109 -0.92 -1.35 11.38
N GLY A 110 0.30 -1.15 11.90
CA GLY A 110 0.61 -0.03 12.81
C GLY A 110 0.28 1.34 12.24
N ASN A 111 0.60 1.57 10.96
CA ASN A 111 0.39 2.86 10.31
C ASN A 111 -1.11 3.18 10.14
N PHE A 112 -1.89 2.22 9.66
CA PHE A 112 -3.34 2.41 9.53
C PHE A 112 -4.00 2.57 10.92
N ALA A 113 -3.65 1.71 11.87
CA ALA A 113 -4.20 1.78 13.22
C ALA A 113 -3.90 3.13 13.91
N ARG A 114 -2.70 3.68 13.72
CA ARG A 114 -2.33 5.02 14.22
C ARG A 114 -3.24 6.11 13.65
N VAL A 115 -3.47 6.11 12.34
CA VAL A 115 -4.33 7.10 11.66
C VAL A 115 -5.79 6.94 12.09
N LEU A 116 -6.31 5.71 12.12
CA LEU A 116 -7.67 5.42 12.56
C LEU A 116 -7.90 5.87 14.01
N LYS A 117 -6.97 5.58 14.92
CA LYS A 117 -7.06 6.03 16.33
C LYS A 117 -7.10 7.55 16.44
N ALA A 118 -6.32 8.27 15.62
CA ALA A 118 -6.35 9.72 15.62
C ALA A 118 -7.71 10.27 15.13
N ALA A 119 -8.29 9.66 14.10
CA ALA A 119 -9.59 10.05 13.55
C ALA A 119 -10.77 9.76 14.49
N LEU A 120 -10.64 8.78 15.39
CA LEU A 120 -11.66 8.43 16.37
C LEU A 120 -11.58 9.27 17.66
N LYS A 121 -10.60 10.18 17.79
CA LYS A 121 -10.56 11.08 18.95
C LYS A 121 -11.76 12.04 18.89
N PRO A 122 -12.44 12.29 20.02
CA PRO A 122 -13.42 13.38 20.10
C PRO A 122 -12.79 14.71 19.67
N ALA A 123 -13.60 15.55 19.03
CA ALA A 123 -13.23 16.91 18.66
C ALA A 123 -12.98 17.78 19.90
#